data_AF-A0A6J1WJ69-F1
#
_entry.id   AF-A0A6J1WJ69-F1
#
_cell.length_a   1.000
_cell.length_b   1.000
_cell.length_c   1.000
_cell.angle_alpha   90.00
_cell.angle_beta   90.00
_cell.angle_gamma   90.00
#
_symmetry.space_group_name_H-M   'P 1'
#
loop_
_entity.id
_entity.type
_entity.pdbx_description
1 polymer ?
#
loop_
_entity_poly.entity_id
_entity_poly.type
_entity_poly.pdbx_seq_one_letter_code
_entity_poly.pdbx_strand_id
1 'polypeptide(L)'
;MKTKIQRILYMDMFFKVTQSTEHYVNYIYKKPSTILMTNIRINWLKYINTKTHKHLPVFINERTARKRNHQTIPFGILCHDHIRYNESTIVEHNLSDFAPNTQSKFNFKLIVPQEDVMQYFTQWQRYRKFWWSSIPNSSCLSCTMSLENALFVLLMDGLIGQNKTNYLRLHKNLAPYKISFALNCEDTKDKQTLEELSKLLSLKLQMNKVSTWVPDFSLSPESQIEKNLEMGVPYTAILNDSTLKNGIFQLMNSSTMLPEQVHVADFDSYASLLCNK
;
A
#
# COMPACT_ATOMS: atom_id res chain seq x y z
N MET A 1 -3.26 -11.02 20.12
CA MET A 1 -3.44 -10.85 18.66
C MET A 1 -4.85 -10.35 18.33
N LYS A 2 -5.91 -10.99 18.87
CA LYS A 2 -7.33 -10.62 18.69
C LYS A 2 -7.65 -9.13 18.95
N THR A 3 -7.16 -8.57 20.06
CA THR A 3 -7.35 -7.14 20.41
C THR A 3 -6.71 -6.18 19.42
N LYS A 4 -5.57 -6.53 18.83
CA LYS A 4 -4.88 -5.68 17.84
C LYS A 4 -5.57 -5.73 16.47
N ILE A 5 -6.10 -6.89 16.06
CA ILE A 5 -6.86 -7.02 14.80
C ILE A 5 -8.20 -6.29 14.90
N GLN A 6 -8.90 -6.39 16.04
CA GLN A 6 -10.07 -5.57 16.29
C GLN A 6 -9.76 -4.08 16.18
N ARG A 7 -8.66 -3.60 16.82
CA ARG A 7 -8.23 -2.20 16.68
C ARG A 7 -8.06 -1.77 15.22
N ILE A 8 -7.54 -2.64 14.35
CA ILE A 8 -7.40 -2.33 12.91
C ILE A 8 -8.75 -2.30 12.21
N LEU A 9 -9.63 -3.26 12.46
CA LEU A 9 -10.95 -3.32 11.83
C LEU A 9 -11.82 -2.10 12.20
N TYR A 10 -11.58 -1.50 13.36
CA TYR A 10 -12.22 -0.26 13.78
C TYR A 10 -11.48 1.01 13.33
N MET A 11 -10.41 0.92 12.53
CA MET A 11 -9.84 2.08 11.86
C MET A 11 -10.81 2.57 10.80
N ASP A 12 -11.58 3.60 11.15
CA ASP A 12 -12.59 4.21 10.31
C ASP A 12 -12.02 4.66 8.96
N MET A 13 -10.76 5.08 8.89
CA MET A 13 -10.10 5.49 7.66
C MET A 13 -9.99 4.38 6.60
N PHE A 14 -9.83 3.13 7.04
CA PHE A 14 -9.56 1.98 6.17
C PHE A 14 -10.77 1.06 6.01
N PHE A 15 -11.61 0.96 7.04
CA PHE A 15 -12.71 0.01 7.09
C PHE A 15 -14.00 0.71 7.51
N LYS A 16 -15.12 0.24 6.97
CA LYS A 16 -16.46 0.58 7.48
C LYS A 16 -17.10 -0.70 8.00
N VAL A 17 -17.15 -0.86 9.32
CA VAL A 17 -17.81 -2.00 9.96
C VAL A 17 -19.33 -1.85 9.80
N THR A 18 -19.99 -2.87 9.28
CA THR A 18 -21.45 -2.91 9.10
C THR A 18 -22.13 -3.71 10.21
N GLN A 19 -21.52 -4.81 10.63
CA GLN A 19 -22.03 -5.67 11.69
C GLN A 19 -20.86 -6.34 12.42
N SER A 20 -20.99 -6.49 13.74
CA SER A 20 -20.00 -7.18 14.57
C SER A 20 -20.72 -8.18 15.47
N THR A 21 -20.25 -9.41 15.50
CA THR A 21 -20.66 -10.46 16.46
C THR A 21 -19.44 -10.98 17.22
N GLU A 22 -19.63 -11.91 18.16
CA GLU A 22 -18.53 -12.53 18.90
C GLU A 22 -17.58 -13.36 18.02
N HIS A 23 -18.07 -13.85 16.88
CA HIS A 23 -17.36 -14.79 16.00
C HIS A 23 -16.92 -14.16 14.67
N TYR A 24 -17.69 -13.24 14.10
CA TYR A 24 -17.38 -12.60 12.82
C TYR A 24 -17.58 -11.09 12.85
N VAL A 25 -16.81 -10.40 12.01
CA VAL A 25 -16.96 -8.97 11.74
C VAL A 25 -17.18 -8.77 10.25
N ASN A 26 -18.28 -8.09 9.91
CA ASN A 26 -18.60 -7.69 8.56
C ASN A 26 -18.15 -6.25 8.34
N TYR A 27 -17.37 -6.02 7.29
CA TYR A 27 -16.90 -4.69 6.95
C TYR A 27 -16.79 -4.48 5.44
N ILE A 28 -16.65 -3.23 5.06
CA ILE A 28 -16.41 -2.77 3.70
C ILE A 28 -15.03 -2.09 3.67
N TYR A 29 -14.22 -2.42 2.65
CA TYR A 29 -12.96 -1.73 2.41
C TYR A 29 -13.24 -0.31 1.90
N LYS A 30 -12.69 0.70 2.59
CA LYS A 30 -12.66 2.06 2.08
C LYS A 30 -11.58 2.23 1.02
N LYS A 31 -11.63 3.35 0.29
CA LYS A 31 -10.67 3.72 -0.76
C LYS A 31 -9.19 3.61 -0.33
N PRO A 32 -8.76 4.01 0.89
CA PRO A 32 -7.36 3.83 1.30
C PRO A 32 -6.92 2.36 1.33
N SER A 33 -7.79 1.45 1.77
CA SER A 33 -7.52 0.01 1.81
C SER A 33 -7.35 -0.58 0.41
N THR A 34 -8.23 -0.22 -0.53
CA THR A 34 -8.15 -0.73 -1.91
C THR A 34 -6.90 -0.22 -2.64
N ILE A 35 -6.49 1.03 -2.39
CA ILE A 35 -5.23 1.58 -2.91
C ILE A 35 -4.03 0.86 -2.28
N LEU A 36 -4.03 0.64 -0.96
CA LEU A 36 -2.96 -0.08 -0.27
C LEU A 36 -2.82 -1.51 -0.79
N MET A 37 -3.93 -2.24 -0.94
CA MET A 37 -3.95 -3.57 -1.57
C MET A 37 -3.40 -3.54 -3.00
N THR A 38 -3.75 -2.53 -3.79
CA THR A 38 -3.20 -2.34 -5.14
C THR A 38 -1.69 -2.10 -5.11
N ASN A 39 -1.19 -1.29 -4.17
CA ASN A 39 0.23 -1.02 -4.00
C ASN A 39 1.01 -2.28 -3.56
N ILE A 40 0.44 -3.07 -2.64
CA ILE A 40 1.01 -4.36 -2.22
C ILE A 40 1.15 -5.28 -3.43
N ARG A 41 0.09 -5.41 -4.23
CA ARG A 41 0.10 -6.22 -5.46
C ARG A 41 1.17 -5.75 -6.45
N ILE A 42 1.24 -4.46 -6.74
CA ILE A 42 2.22 -3.90 -7.68
C ILE A 42 3.65 -4.13 -7.17
N ASN A 43 3.88 -3.94 -5.88
CA ASN A 43 5.19 -4.17 -5.27
C ASN A 43 5.58 -5.65 -5.36
N TRP A 44 4.66 -6.56 -5.08
CA TRP A 44 4.83 -8.00 -5.25
C TRP A 44 5.24 -8.37 -6.68
N LEU A 45 4.51 -7.87 -7.69
CA LEU A 45 4.83 -8.10 -9.10
C LEU A 45 6.18 -7.52 -9.51
N LYS A 46 6.49 -6.29 -9.08
CA LYS A 46 7.80 -5.65 -9.33
C LYS A 46 8.93 -6.45 -8.71
N TYR A 47 8.74 -6.96 -7.49
CA TYR A 47 9.72 -7.79 -6.80
C TYR A 47 10.00 -9.08 -7.58
N ILE A 48 8.96 -9.81 -7.97
CA ILE A 48 9.10 -11.02 -8.78
C ILE A 48 9.84 -10.69 -10.07
N ASN A 49 9.37 -9.71 -10.83
CA ASN A 49 10.00 -9.32 -12.10
C ASN A 49 11.48 -8.98 -11.91
N THR A 50 11.82 -8.18 -10.90
CA THR A 50 13.22 -7.79 -10.62
C THR A 50 14.10 -9.01 -10.33
N LYS A 51 13.56 -10.05 -9.68
CA LYS A 51 14.30 -11.27 -9.34
C LYS A 51 14.31 -12.32 -10.44
N THR A 52 13.31 -12.36 -11.32
CA THR A 52 13.19 -13.41 -12.34
C THR A 52 13.65 -12.97 -13.73
N HIS A 53 13.49 -11.69 -14.12
CA HIS A 53 13.61 -11.25 -15.52
C HIS A 53 14.94 -11.58 -16.20
N LYS A 54 16.05 -11.67 -15.45
CA LYS A 54 17.38 -12.01 -16.00
C LYS A 54 17.67 -13.51 -16.05
N HIS A 55 16.91 -14.31 -15.32
CA HIS A 55 17.26 -15.71 -15.03
C HIS A 55 16.25 -16.70 -15.59
N LEU A 56 14.97 -16.34 -15.68
CA LEU A 56 13.92 -17.25 -16.13
C LEU A 56 12.72 -16.52 -16.74
N PRO A 57 12.08 -17.10 -17.77
CA PRO A 57 10.84 -16.59 -18.31
C PRO A 57 9.68 -16.79 -17.33
N VAL A 58 8.83 -15.77 -17.20
CA VAL A 58 7.62 -15.83 -16.36
C VAL A 58 6.38 -15.67 -17.23
N PHE A 59 5.42 -16.57 -17.06
CA PHE A 59 4.17 -16.59 -17.82
C PHE A 59 2.99 -16.25 -16.91
N ILE A 60 1.99 -15.56 -17.46
CA ILE A 60 0.76 -15.17 -16.74
C ILE A 60 -0.27 -16.32 -16.73
N ASN A 61 -0.14 -17.29 -17.63
CA ASN A 61 -1.06 -18.41 -17.73
C ASN A 61 -0.31 -19.74 -17.94
N GLU A 62 -0.68 -20.74 -17.16
CA GLU A 62 -0.17 -22.10 -17.24
C GLU A 62 -0.34 -22.70 -18.64
N ARG A 63 -1.45 -22.40 -19.34
CA ARG A 63 -1.68 -22.86 -20.72
C ARG A 63 -0.63 -22.33 -21.69
N THR A 64 -0.23 -21.07 -21.54
CA THR A 64 0.80 -20.46 -22.40
C THR A 64 2.20 -20.97 -22.05
N ALA A 65 2.45 -21.23 -20.77
CA ALA A 65 3.72 -21.74 -20.29
C ALA A 65 4.00 -23.16 -20.83
N ARG A 66 3.01 -24.06 -20.71
CA ARG A 66 3.13 -25.45 -21.17
C ARG A 66 3.24 -25.58 -22.70
N LYS A 67 2.66 -24.64 -23.47
CA LYS A 67 2.76 -24.65 -24.94
C LYS A 67 4.11 -24.17 -25.47
N ARG A 68 4.79 -23.28 -24.73
CA ARG A 68 6.03 -22.63 -25.18
C ARG A 68 7.31 -23.23 -24.60
N ASN A 69 7.20 -24.08 -23.58
CA ASN A 69 8.36 -24.59 -22.88
C ASN A 69 8.36 -26.11 -22.78
N HIS A 70 9.31 -26.75 -23.45
CA HIS A 70 9.48 -28.21 -23.50
C HIS A 70 10.28 -28.75 -22.30
N GLN A 71 9.87 -28.38 -21.07
CA GLN A 71 10.35 -28.91 -19.77
C GLN A 71 11.86 -28.83 -19.45
N THR A 72 12.72 -28.39 -20.37
CA THR A 72 14.18 -28.38 -20.20
C THR A 72 14.73 -27.13 -19.53
N ILE A 73 13.99 -26.02 -19.52
CA ILE A 73 14.43 -24.73 -18.97
C ILE A 73 13.50 -24.34 -17.82
N PRO A 74 14.03 -23.91 -16.66
CA PRO A 74 13.19 -23.46 -15.53
C PRO A 74 12.34 -22.25 -15.92
N PHE A 75 11.09 -22.21 -15.47
CA PHE A 75 10.16 -21.12 -15.77
C PHE A 75 9.14 -20.87 -14.66
N GLY A 76 8.68 -19.62 -14.57
CA GLY A 76 7.68 -19.19 -13.60
C GLY A 76 6.28 -19.10 -14.20
N ILE A 77 5.26 -19.38 -13.38
CA ILE A 77 3.85 -19.16 -13.67
C ILE A 77 3.27 -18.28 -12.56
N LEU A 78 2.64 -17.18 -12.97
CA LEU A 78 1.83 -16.35 -12.10
C LEU A 78 0.39 -16.80 -12.18
N CYS A 79 -0.16 -17.30 -11.07
CA CYS A 79 -1.58 -17.52 -10.90
C CYS A 79 -2.13 -16.42 -9.99
N HIS A 80 -3.17 -15.74 -10.44
CA HIS A 80 -3.77 -14.66 -9.68
C HIS A 80 -5.29 -14.78 -9.68
N ASP A 81 -5.84 -15.05 -8.50
CA ASP A 81 -7.26 -14.91 -8.24
C ASP A 81 -7.46 -13.52 -7.60
N HIS A 82 -7.89 -12.55 -8.41
CA HIS A 82 -8.14 -11.18 -7.96
C HIS A 82 -9.61 -10.98 -7.66
N ILE A 83 -9.94 -10.73 -6.39
CA ILE A 83 -11.27 -10.27 -6.04
C ILE A 83 -11.28 -8.75 -6.19
N ARG A 84 -12.19 -8.22 -7.03
CA ARG A 84 -12.42 -6.77 -7.11
C ARG A 84 -13.46 -6.40 -6.05
N TYR A 85 -13.01 -5.68 -5.02
CA TYR A 85 -13.89 -5.14 -4.01
C TYR A 85 -14.49 -3.82 -4.49
N ASN A 86 -15.82 -3.76 -4.54
CA ASN A 86 -16.56 -2.52 -4.76
C ASN A 86 -16.96 -1.91 -3.41
N GLU A 87 -17.41 -0.66 -3.41
CA GLU A 87 -17.85 0.06 -2.20
C GLU A 87 -19.08 -0.59 -1.51
N SER A 88 -19.75 -1.53 -2.17
CA SER A 88 -20.87 -2.30 -1.63
C SER A 88 -20.51 -3.75 -1.25
N THR A 89 -19.28 -4.18 -1.50
CA THR A 89 -18.87 -5.58 -1.22
C THR A 89 -18.63 -5.75 0.28
N ILE A 90 -19.52 -6.49 0.93
CA ILE A 90 -19.38 -6.85 2.34
C ILE A 90 -18.43 -8.03 2.45
N VAL A 91 -17.42 -7.89 3.30
CA VAL A 91 -16.43 -8.91 3.59
C VAL A 91 -16.63 -9.39 5.01
N GLU A 92 -16.83 -10.69 5.16
CA GLU A 92 -16.89 -11.37 6.45
C GLU A 92 -15.49 -11.79 6.87
N HIS A 93 -15.12 -11.44 8.10
CA HIS A 93 -13.86 -11.82 8.71
C HIS A 93 -14.09 -12.66 9.94
N ASN A 94 -13.57 -13.88 9.89
CA ASN A 94 -13.64 -14.82 10.99
C ASN A 94 -12.58 -14.48 12.05
N LEU A 95 -13.03 -14.24 13.28
CA LEU A 95 -12.15 -13.90 14.40
C LEU A 95 -11.39 -15.10 14.97
N SER A 96 -11.76 -16.35 14.65
CA SER A 96 -10.98 -17.54 15.04
C SER A 96 -9.74 -17.73 14.16
N ASP A 97 -9.91 -17.53 12.85
CA ASP A 97 -8.88 -17.84 11.84
C ASP A 97 -8.05 -16.62 11.47
N PHE A 98 -8.42 -15.43 12.00
CA PHE A 98 -7.78 -14.14 11.76
C PHE A 98 -7.63 -13.82 10.27
N ALA A 99 -8.63 -14.23 9.50
CA ALA A 99 -8.60 -14.26 8.05
C ALA A 99 -9.99 -13.89 7.51
N PRO A 100 -10.09 -13.08 6.44
CA PRO A 100 -11.35 -12.91 5.74
C PRO A 100 -11.73 -14.19 4.99
N ASN A 101 -13.03 -14.46 4.89
CA ASN A 101 -13.55 -15.65 4.22
C ASN A 101 -13.33 -15.59 2.70
N THR A 102 -13.38 -14.38 2.12
CA THR A 102 -13.02 -14.14 0.72
C THR A 102 -11.60 -13.57 0.66
N GLN A 103 -10.71 -14.25 -0.07
CA GLN A 103 -9.31 -13.85 -0.19
C GLN A 103 -8.82 -13.87 -1.63
N SER A 104 -8.07 -12.83 -1.98
CA SER A 104 -7.31 -12.78 -3.22
C SER A 104 -5.98 -13.50 -3.00
N LYS A 105 -5.78 -14.60 -3.72
CA LYS A 105 -4.54 -15.39 -3.64
C LYS A 105 -3.63 -15.05 -4.81
N PHE A 106 -2.42 -14.65 -4.48
CA PHE A 106 -1.30 -14.53 -5.41
C PHE A 106 -0.43 -15.76 -5.28
N ASN A 107 -0.29 -16.53 -6.35
CA ASN A 107 0.57 -17.69 -6.37
C ASN A 107 1.59 -17.54 -7.49
N PHE A 108 2.87 -17.62 -7.12
CA PHE A 108 3.94 -17.78 -8.07
C PHE A 108 4.47 -19.21 -7.97
N LYS A 109 4.31 -19.96 -9.07
CA LYS A 109 4.83 -21.32 -9.20
C LYS A 109 6.08 -21.29 -10.06
N LEU A 110 7.18 -21.78 -9.54
CA LEU A 110 8.42 -21.98 -10.27
C LEU A 110 8.55 -23.46 -10.60
N ILE A 111 8.61 -23.78 -11.89
CA ILE A 111 8.85 -25.12 -12.40
C ILE A 111 10.32 -25.21 -12.77
N VAL A 112 11.02 -26.17 -12.19
CA VAL A 112 12.45 -26.42 -12.40
C VAL A 112 12.68 -27.89 -12.71
N PRO A 113 13.86 -28.28 -13.22
CA PRO A 113 14.25 -29.69 -13.30
C PRO A 113 14.34 -30.32 -11.90
N GLN A 114 14.01 -31.60 -11.78
CA GLN A 114 13.97 -32.30 -10.49
C GLN A 114 15.31 -32.29 -9.74
N GLU A 115 16.42 -32.32 -10.49
CA GLU A 115 17.79 -32.33 -9.97
C GLU A 115 18.15 -31.01 -9.27
N ASP A 116 17.58 -29.89 -9.72
CA ASP A 116 17.95 -28.55 -9.25
C ASP A 116 17.01 -27.97 -8.19
N VAL A 117 15.89 -28.67 -7.88
CA VAL A 117 14.82 -28.14 -7.00
C VAL A 117 15.37 -27.62 -5.69
N MET A 118 16.29 -28.35 -5.05
CA MET A 118 16.85 -27.96 -3.76
C MET A 118 17.77 -26.74 -3.83
N GLN A 119 18.51 -26.59 -4.94
CA GLN A 119 19.37 -25.42 -5.15
C GLN A 119 18.52 -24.17 -5.31
N TYR A 120 17.50 -24.22 -6.18
CA TYR A 120 16.54 -23.13 -6.35
C TYR A 120 15.78 -22.86 -5.05
N PHE A 121 15.30 -23.89 -4.35
CA PHE A 121 14.60 -23.72 -3.07
C PHE A 121 15.46 -22.95 -2.06
N THR A 122 16.72 -23.36 -1.87
CA THR A 122 17.66 -22.69 -0.97
C THR A 122 17.91 -21.24 -1.39
N GLN A 123 18.09 -20.99 -2.69
CA GLN A 123 18.28 -19.65 -3.22
C GLN A 123 17.06 -18.75 -2.97
N TRP A 124 15.86 -19.25 -3.23
CA TRP A 124 14.61 -18.52 -3.08
C TRP A 124 14.21 -18.32 -1.61
N GLN A 125 14.55 -19.26 -0.73
CA GLN A 125 14.44 -19.07 0.72
C GLN A 125 15.34 -17.93 1.23
N ARG A 126 16.52 -17.70 0.65
CA ARG A 126 17.39 -16.57 1.03
C ARG A 126 16.77 -15.22 0.67
N TYR A 127 15.92 -15.15 -0.35
CA TYR A 127 15.20 -13.94 -0.75
C TYR A 127 14.01 -13.57 0.18
N ARG A 128 14.09 -13.89 1.49
CA ARG A 128 13.07 -13.83 2.57
C ARG A 128 12.08 -12.65 2.54
N LYS A 129 11.13 -12.66 1.61
CA LYS A 129 9.91 -11.84 1.64
C LYS A 129 8.63 -12.67 1.56
N PHE A 130 8.72 -13.93 1.12
CA PHE A 130 7.58 -14.85 1.02
C PHE A 130 7.96 -16.25 1.48
N TRP A 131 6.95 -17.01 1.93
CA TRP A 131 7.09 -18.42 2.26
C TRP A 131 7.00 -19.27 1.00
N TRP A 132 8.06 -20.05 0.76
CA TRP A 132 8.13 -21.03 -0.32
C TRP A 132 7.89 -22.43 0.23
N SER A 133 7.05 -23.20 -0.45
CA SER A 133 6.88 -24.62 -0.19
C SER A 133 7.36 -25.43 -1.40
N SER A 134 8.07 -26.53 -1.12
CA SER A 134 8.30 -27.60 -2.08
C SER A 134 7.17 -28.60 -1.94
N ILE A 135 6.55 -29.00 -3.06
CA ILE A 135 5.50 -30.02 -3.04
C ILE A 135 6.18 -31.38 -3.28
N PRO A 136 5.99 -32.38 -2.38
CA PRO A 136 6.56 -33.71 -2.55
C PRO A 136 6.17 -34.30 -3.91
N ASN A 137 7.12 -34.94 -4.60
CA ASN A 137 6.95 -35.58 -5.92
C ASN A 137 6.66 -34.61 -7.10
N SER A 138 6.96 -33.32 -6.97
CA SER A 138 6.91 -32.38 -8.09
C SER A 138 8.16 -31.52 -8.13
N SER A 139 8.66 -31.24 -9.34
CA SER A 139 9.76 -30.30 -9.55
C SER A 139 9.27 -28.85 -9.57
N CYS A 140 8.40 -28.53 -8.61
CA CYS A 140 7.66 -27.27 -8.53
C CYS A 140 7.81 -26.65 -7.13
N LEU A 141 8.20 -25.38 -7.11
CA LEU A 141 8.21 -24.54 -5.92
C LEU A 141 7.04 -23.56 -6.00
N SER A 142 6.25 -23.43 -4.94
CA SER A 142 5.13 -22.49 -4.91
C SER A 142 5.29 -21.46 -3.80
N CYS A 143 4.98 -20.21 -4.14
CA CYS A 143 4.93 -19.09 -3.21
C CYS A 143 3.53 -18.48 -3.26
N THR A 144 2.78 -18.64 -2.16
CA THR A 144 1.42 -18.13 -2.04
C THR A 144 1.34 -16.98 -1.04
N MET A 145 0.69 -15.89 -1.43
CA MET A 145 0.37 -14.76 -0.57
C MET A 145 -1.12 -14.44 -0.65
N SER A 146 -1.76 -14.30 0.50
CA SER A 146 -3.11 -13.73 0.62
C SER A 146 -3.00 -12.21 0.74
N LEU A 147 -3.69 -11.48 -0.14
CA LEU A 147 -3.59 -10.02 -0.22
C LEU A 147 -4.15 -9.35 1.02
N GLU A 148 -5.30 -9.83 1.49
CA GLU A 148 -6.01 -9.29 2.63
C GLU A 148 -5.22 -9.55 3.92
N ASN A 149 -4.64 -10.74 4.06
CA ASN A 149 -3.75 -11.02 5.19
C ASN A 149 -2.51 -10.13 5.16
N ALA A 150 -1.93 -9.90 3.97
CA ALA A 150 -0.79 -8.98 3.83
C ALA A 150 -1.15 -7.54 4.21
N LEU A 151 -2.36 -7.07 3.85
CA LEU A 151 -2.90 -5.78 4.28
C LEU A 151 -2.94 -5.69 5.81
N PHE A 152 -3.56 -6.66 6.48
CA PHE A 152 -3.64 -6.68 7.94
C PHE A 152 -2.26 -6.71 8.60
N VAL A 153 -1.35 -7.57 8.13
CA VAL A 153 0.01 -7.66 8.69
C VAL A 153 0.77 -6.35 8.54
N LEU A 154 0.66 -5.66 7.40
CA LEU A 154 1.33 -4.37 7.18
C LEU A 154 0.73 -3.24 8.03
N LEU A 155 -0.60 -3.21 8.18
CA LEU A 155 -1.26 -2.25 9.07
C LEU A 155 -0.90 -2.53 10.54
N MET A 156 -0.82 -3.79 10.93
CA MET A 156 -0.35 -4.19 12.26
C MET A 156 1.08 -3.72 12.49
N ASP A 157 1.99 -3.97 11.54
CA ASP A 157 3.39 -3.56 11.62
C ASP A 157 3.52 -2.04 11.76
N GLY A 158 2.78 -1.28 10.95
CA GLY A 158 2.78 0.19 11.01
C GLY A 158 2.26 0.78 12.32
N LEU A 159 1.49 0.02 13.11
CA LEU A 159 0.97 0.42 14.42
C LEU A 159 1.85 -0.03 15.60
N ILE A 160 2.82 -0.93 15.38
CA ILE A 160 3.68 -1.44 16.44
C ILE A 160 4.69 -0.35 16.86
N GLY A 161 4.70 0.01 18.14
CA GLY A 161 5.67 0.94 18.74
C GLY A 161 5.13 2.29 19.20
N GLN A 162 3.80 2.47 19.30
CA GLN A 162 3.21 3.78 19.59
C GLN A 162 2.55 3.87 20.96
N ASN A 163 3.02 4.83 21.76
CA ASN A 163 2.49 5.10 23.11
C ASN A 163 1.74 6.44 23.22
N LYS A 164 1.79 7.36 22.22
CA LYS A 164 1.21 8.72 22.37
C LYS A 164 0.58 9.38 21.13
N THR A 165 0.97 9.04 19.90
CA THR A 165 0.43 9.66 18.67
C THR A 165 -0.06 8.56 17.74
N ASN A 166 -1.29 8.67 17.22
CA ASN A 166 -1.86 7.71 16.26
C ASN A 166 -1.18 7.85 14.86
N TYR A 167 0.12 7.56 14.75
CA TYR A 167 0.85 7.68 13.49
C TYR A 167 0.93 6.33 12.78
N LEU A 168 0.34 6.17 11.60
CA LEU A 168 0.47 4.92 10.88
C LEU A 168 1.77 4.90 10.07
N ARG A 169 2.81 4.22 10.55
CA ARG A 169 4.10 4.17 9.86
C ARG A 169 4.07 3.18 8.70
N LEU A 170 3.88 3.67 7.48
CA LEU A 170 3.95 2.86 6.26
C LEU A 170 5.21 3.17 5.46
N HIS A 171 5.76 2.14 4.81
CA HIS A 171 6.81 2.35 3.83
C HIS A 171 6.27 3.21 2.66
N LYS A 172 7.03 4.23 2.23
CA LYS A 172 6.58 5.23 1.24
C LYS A 172 6.00 4.62 -0.03
N ASN A 173 6.52 3.49 -0.52
CA ASN A 173 6.00 2.82 -1.73
C ASN A 173 4.64 2.14 -1.51
N LEU A 174 4.33 1.73 -0.28
CA LEU A 174 3.09 1.03 0.08
C LEU A 174 1.97 1.99 0.47
N ALA A 175 2.32 3.11 1.13
CA ALA A 175 1.35 4.10 1.62
C ALA A 175 0.25 4.41 0.58
N PRO A 176 -1.04 4.45 0.98
CA PRO A 176 -2.15 4.68 0.05
C PRO A 176 -1.95 5.98 -0.74
N TYR A 177 -1.66 7.05 -0.01
CA TYR A 177 -1.35 8.37 -0.55
C TYR A 177 0.09 8.73 -0.19
N LYS A 178 0.80 9.37 -1.12
CA LYS A 178 2.18 9.80 -0.92
C LYS A 178 2.26 11.18 -0.28
N ILE A 179 1.34 12.05 -0.68
CA ILE A 179 1.30 13.45 -0.27
C ILE A 179 -0.11 13.79 0.20
N SER A 180 -0.20 14.53 1.31
CA SER A 180 -1.43 15.17 1.78
C SER A 180 -1.17 16.66 1.99
N PHE A 181 -2.22 17.41 2.29
CA PHE A 181 -2.16 18.85 2.51
C PHE A 181 -2.63 19.20 3.93
N ALA A 182 -2.12 20.29 4.46
CA ALA A 182 -2.63 20.94 5.66
C ALA A 182 -2.61 22.46 5.43
N LEU A 183 -3.61 23.17 5.95
CA LEU A 183 -3.69 24.62 5.86
C LEU A 183 -3.37 25.23 7.22
N ASN A 184 -2.41 26.15 7.24
CA ASN A 184 -2.10 26.97 8.39
C ASN A 184 -2.42 28.44 8.04
N CYS A 185 -3.65 28.84 8.31
CA CYS A 185 -4.19 30.16 7.96
C CYS A 185 -5.24 30.56 9.00
N GLU A 186 -5.15 31.79 9.49
CA GLU A 186 -6.12 32.38 10.42
C GLU A 186 -7.25 33.09 9.67
N ASP A 187 -6.96 33.66 8.50
CA ASP A 187 -7.90 34.45 7.71
C ASP A 187 -8.85 33.59 6.84
N THR A 188 -10.15 33.91 6.88
CA THR A 188 -11.19 33.12 6.19
C THR A 188 -11.12 33.20 4.66
N LYS A 189 -10.71 34.34 4.10
CA LYS A 189 -10.58 34.54 2.64
C LYS A 189 -9.37 33.81 2.07
N ASP A 190 -8.23 33.92 2.76
CA ASP A 190 -6.99 33.26 2.37
C ASP A 190 -7.12 31.75 2.49
N LYS A 191 -7.87 31.26 3.49
CA LYS A 191 -8.22 29.84 3.65
C LYS A 191 -8.93 29.25 2.42
N GLN A 192 -9.92 29.95 1.84
CA GLN A 192 -10.62 29.46 0.65
C GLN A 192 -9.67 29.38 -0.56
N THR A 193 -8.84 30.41 -0.74
CA THR A 193 -7.85 30.46 -1.83
C THR A 193 -6.80 29.36 -1.69
N LEU A 194 -6.33 29.11 -0.46
CA LEU A 194 -5.40 28.03 -0.15
C LEU A 194 -6.01 26.64 -0.34
N GLU A 195 -7.30 26.48 -0.03
CA GLU A 195 -8.02 25.24 -0.31
C GLU A 195 -8.08 24.97 -1.83
N GLU A 196 -8.40 25.97 -2.63
CA GLU A 196 -8.39 25.86 -4.10
C GLU A 196 -6.99 25.54 -4.63
N LEU A 197 -5.96 26.20 -4.08
CA LEU A 197 -4.56 25.91 -4.41
C LEU A 197 -4.20 24.46 -4.09
N SER A 198 -4.60 23.95 -2.92
CA SER A 198 -4.34 22.55 -2.54
C SER A 198 -4.98 21.56 -3.53
N LYS A 199 -6.19 21.85 -4.01
CA LYS A 199 -6.89 21.05 -5.02
C LYS A 199 -6.14 21.10 -6.34
N LEU A 200 -5.70 22.28 -6.79
CA LEU A 200 -4.93 22.44 -8.01
C LEU A 200 -3.60 21.68 -7.96
N LEU A 201 -2.85 21.80 -6.86
CA LEU A 201 -1.60 21.05 -6.67
C LEU A 201 -1.85 19.54 -6.63
N SER A 202 -2.95 19.12 -5.99
CA SER A 202 -3.33 17.70 -5.97
C SER A 202 -3.58 17.14 -7.36
N LEU A 203 -4.22 17.92 -8.24
CA LEU A 203 -4.49 17.53 -9.64
C LEU A 203 -3.19 17.44 -10.44
N LYS A 204 -2.30 18.44 -10.29
CA LYS A 204 -1.00 18.48 -10.99
C LYS A 204 -0.11 17.28 -10.62
N LEU A 205 -0.08 16.95 -9.32
CA LEU A 205 0.61 15.75 -8.83
C LEU A 205 -0.01 14.45 -9.34
N GLN A 206 -1.35 14.37 -9.41
CA GLN A 206 -2.05 13.20 -9.95
C GLN A 206 -1.76 12.99 -11.44
N MET A 207 -1.60 14.06 -12.23
CA MET A 207 -1.15 13.97 -13.63
C MET A 207 0.23 13.31 -13.74
N ASN A 208 1.12 13.58 -12.79
CA ASN A 208 2.43 12.92 -12.67
C ASN A 208 2.36 11.58 -11.93
N LYS A 209 1.16 11.02 -11.78
CA LYS A 209 0.88 9.72 -11.13
C LYS A 209 1.26 9.70 -9.66
N VAL A 210 1.51 10.82 -8.99
CA VAL A 210 1.73 10.86 -7.53
C VAL A 210 0.37 10.78 -6.83
N SER A 211 0.17 9.80 -5.94
CA SER A 211 -1.11 9.68 -5.24
C SER A 211 -1.21 10.73 -4.13
N THR A 212 -2.27 11.52 -4.19
CA THR A 212 -2.53 12.62 -3.26
C THR A 212 -3.83 12.40 -2.49
N TRP A 213 -3.86 12.87 -1.25
CA TRP A 213 -5.08 12.98 -0.45
C TRP A 213 -5.34 14.44 -0.12
N VAL A 214 -6.57 14.89 -0.37
CA VAL A 214 -7.02 16.23 0.03
C VAL A 214 -7.98 16.01 1.20
N PRO A 215 -7.57 16.36 2.44
CA PRO A 215 -8.44 16.25 3.60
C PRO A 215 -9.49 17.36 3.60
N ASP A 216 -10.49 17.20 4.48
CA ASP A 216 -11.37 18.31 4.83
C ASP A 216 -10.62 19.28 5.75
N PHE A 217 -10.58 20.56 5.36
CA PHE A 217 -9.86 21.63 6.05
C PHE A 217 -10.71 22.31 7.14
N SER A 218 -11.80 21.68 7.57
CA SER A 218 -12.65 22.14 8.69
C SER A 218 -11.94 22.11 10.05
N LEU A 219 -10.93 21.25 10.21
CA LEU A 219 -10.17 21.04 11.46
C LEU A 219 -9.04 22.06 11.65
N SER A 220 -8.49 22.16 12.88
CA SER A 220 -7.28 22.95 13.14
C SER A 220 -6.05 22.39 12.40
N PRO A 221 -5.00 23.19 12.16
CA PRO A 221 -3.80 22.74 11.44
C PRO A 221 -3.15 21.52 12.08
N GLU A 222 -3.07 21.47 13.41
CA GLU A 222 -2.50 20.35 14.16
C GLU A 222 -3.34 19.07 13.97
N SER A 223 -4.66 19.18 14.09
CA SER A 223 -5.57 18.05 13.90
C SER A 223 -5.60 17.56 12.44
N GLN A 224 -5.41 18.45 11.46
CA GLN A 224 -5.22 18.05 10.06
C GLN A 224 -3.94 17.22 9.89
N ILE A 225 -2.84 17.65 10.51
CA ILE A 225 -1.58 16.91 10.50
C ILE A 225 -1.73 15.55 11.18
N GLU A 226 -2.35 15.49 12.36
CA GLU A 226 -2.64 14.22 13.05
C GLU A 226 -3.43 13.26 12.17
N LYS A 227 -4.47 13.75 11.48
CA LYS A 227 -5.27 12.94 10.56
C LYS A 227 -4.47 12.45 9.35
N ASN A 228 -3.52 13.25 8.85
CA ASN A 228 -2.57 12.85 7.80
C ASN A 228 -1.62 11.75 8.28
N LEU A 229 -1.16 11.82 9.53
CA LEU A 229 -0.35 10.80 10.17
C LEU A 229 -1.14 9.50 10.40
N GLU A 230 -2.40 9.60 10.81
CA GLU A 230 -3.31 8.45 10.98
C GLU A 230 -3.58 7.70 9.67
N MET A 231 -3.70 8.44 8.55
CA MET A 231 -3.83 7.88 7.20
C MET A 231 -2.54 7.20 6.71
N GLY A 232 -1.41 7.43 7.39
CA GLY A 232 -0.11 6.89 7.04
C GLY A 232 0.52 7.53 5.81
N VAL A 233 0.27 8.83 5.64
CA VAL A 233 0.85 9.60 4.53
C VAL A 233 2.32 9.95 4.83
N PRO A 234 3.27 9.68 3.90
CA PRO A 234 4.69 9.98 4.10
C PRO A 234 5.03 11.48 4.16
N TYR A 235 4.34 12.30 3.37
CA TYR A 235 4.63 13.74 3.25
C TYR A 235 3.37 14.59 3.37
N THR A 236 3.44 15.67 4.14
CA THR A 236 2.35 16.64 4.32
C THR A 236 2.82 18.02 3.85
N ALA A 237 2.18 18.57 2.83
CA ALA A 237 2.40 19.93 2.36
C ALA A 237 1.56 20.91 3.19
N ILE A 238 2.22 21.68 4.04
CA ILE A 238 1.63 22.71 4.89
C ILE A 238 1.65 24.03 4.12
N LEU A 239 0.47 24.46 3.67
CA LEU A 239 0.26 25.72 2.96
C LEU A 239 -0.12 26.81 3.95
N ASN A 240 0.40 28.01 3.76
CA ASN A 240 0.16 29.16 4.63
C ASN A 240 0.01 30.45 3.82
N ASP A 241 -0.28 31.56 4.49
CA ASP A 241 -0.48 32.86 3.83
C ASP A 241 0.78 33.33 3.10
N SER A 242 1.96 32.91 3.58
CA SER A 242 3.21 33.19 2.87
C SER A 242 3.27 32.49 1.52
N THR A 243 2.71 31.29 1.39
CA THR A 243 2.62 30.56 0.12
C THR A 243 1.90 31.34 -0.96
N LEU A 244 0.83 32.08 -0.60
CA LEU A 244 0.13 32.94 -1.56
C LEU A 244 0.97 34.15 -2.00
N LYS A 245 1.84 34.66 -1.12
CA LYS A 245 2.66 35.85 -1.36
C LYS A 245 3.96 35.56 -2.10
N ASN A 246 4.67 34.49 -1.72
CA ASN A 246 6.01 34.18 -2.22
C ASN A 246 6.13 32.83 -2.93
N GLY A 247 5.05 32.04 -2.99
CA GLY A 247 5.05 30.73 -3.64
C GLY A 247 5.80 29.64 -2.87
N ILE A 248 6.15 29.84 -1.60
CA ILE A 248 6.89 28.87 -0.77
C ILE A 248 5.97 28.25 0.27
N PHE A 249 6.03 26.92 0.41
CA PHE A 249 5.32 26.18 1.45
C PHE A 249 6.24 25.20 2.16
N GLN A 250 5.78 24.62 3.27
CA GLN A 250 6.55 23.65 4.04
C GLN A 250 6.11 22.21 3.71
N LEU A 251 7.04 21.38 3.26
CA LEU A 251 6.83 19.96 3.07
C LEU A 251 7.39 19.19 4.28
N MET A 252 6.49 18.62 5.09
CA MET A 252 6.87 17.88 6.29
C MET A 252 6.93 16.37 6.03
N ASN A 253 8.03 15.74 6.43
CA ASN A 253 8.16 14.27 6.41
C ASN A 253 7.58 13.67 7.70
N SER A 254 6.64 12.73 7.59
CA SER A 254 5.95 12.12 8.74
C SER A 254 6.85 11.27 9.63
N SER A 255 8.01 10.82 9.14
CA SER A 255 8.96 10.05 9.95
C SER A 255 9.89 10.91 10.78
N THR A 256 10.29 12.08 10.30
CA THR A 256 11.24 12.98 10.99
C THR A 256 10.55 14.17 11.65
N MET A 257 9.31 14.48 11.24
CA MET A 257 8.59 15.72 11.58
C MET A 257 9.36 17.01 11.25
N LEU A 258 10.34 16.92 10.33
CA LEU A 258 11.11 18.08 9.89
C LEU A 258 10.43 18.70 8.66
N PRO A 259 10.11 20.01 8.68
CA PRO A 259 9.60 20.74 7.52
C PRO A 259 10.75 21.23 6.63
N GLU A 260 10.62 21.01 5.32
CA GLU A 260 11.49 21.56 4.27
C GLU A 260 10.75 22.64 3.50
N GLN A 261 11.41 23.72 3.10
CA GLN A 261 10.79 24.76 2.26
C GLN A 261 10.86 24.37 0.79
N VAL A 262 9.72 24.38 0.10
CA VAL A 262 9.60 24.03 -1.32
C VAL A 262 8.83 25.12 -2.05
N HIS A 263 9.30 25.51 -3.22
CA HIS A 263 8.59 26.44 -4.09
C HIS A 263 7.53 25.70 -4.91
N VAL A 264 6.33 26.28 -5.03
CA VAL A 264 5.17 25.69 -5.73
C VAL A 264 5.49 25.29 -7.18
N ALA A 265 6.33 26.06 -7.87
CA ALA A 265 6.71 25.77 -9.25
C ALA A 265 7.53 24.46 -9.40
N ASP A 266 8.39 24.15 -8.43
CA ASP A 266 9.30 23.00 -8.46
C ASP A 266 8.70 21.74 -7.82
N PHE A 267 7.54 21.89 -7.18
CA PHE A 267 6.95 20.85 -6.35
C PHE A 267 6.71 19.55 -7.09
N ASP A 268 6.22 19.59 -8.33
CA ASP A 268 5.88 18.36 -9.06
C ASP A 268 7.11 17.52 -9.41
N SER A 269 8.19 18.18 -9.83
CA SER A 269 9.47 17.55 -10.12
C SER A 269 10.06 16.95 -8.85
N TYR A 270 10.03 17.71 -7.75
CA TYR A 270 10.53 17.25 -6.46
C TYR A 270 9.71 16.07 -5.91
N ALA A 271 8.39 16.15 -5.95
CA ALA A 271 7.48 15.09 -5.51
C ALA A 271 7.68 13.78 -6.28
N SER A 272 7.93 13.86 -7.59
CA SER A 272 8.20 12.69 -8.44
C SER A 272 9.49 11.98 -8.00
N LEU A 273 10.56 12.74 -7.76
CA LEU A 273 11.83 12.23 -7.23
C LEU A 273 11.65 11.55 -5.87
N LEU A 274 10.96 12.21 -4.93
CA LEU A 274 10.70 11.66 -3.58
C LEU A 274 9.91 10.34 -3.63
N CYS A 275 8.94 10.25 -4.54
CA CYS A 275 8.06 9.10 -4.69
C CYS A 275 8.64 7.98 -5.58
N ASN A 276 9.89 8.11 -6.04
CA ASN A 276 10.55 7.20 -6.97
C ASN A 276 9.70 6.93 -8.24
N LYS A 277 9.19 8.01 -8.87
CA LYS A 277 8.45 7.95 -10.14
C LYS A 277 9.16 8.69 -11.25
#